data_AF-A0A420DWE0-F1
#
_entry.id   AF-A0A420DWE0-F1
#
_cell.length_a   1.000
_cell.length_b   1.000
_cell.length_c   1.000
_cell.angle_alpha   90.00
_cell.angle_beta   90.00
_cell.angle_gamma   90.00
#
_symmetry.space_group_name_H-M   'P 1'
#
loop_
_entity.id
_entity.type
_entity.pdbx_description
1 polymer ?
#
loop_
_entity_poly.entity_id
_entity_poly.type
_entity_poly.pdbx_seq_one_letter_code
_entity_poly.pdbx_strand_id
1 'polypeptide(L)'
;MIFTDNDIKQIQDKGLTVDRVKAQIQLFKSGLPFINLSAAAIVGHGINKISEENKVRFENYYDSKRDSISILKFVPASGAATRMFKTLFHFINHYNPEKETINSFINKNKNSSLSIFLVGIEKFPFYKTVLKEMEIYYPKFNSFSNDKQKHLFVKTMLDSDKLNYGFYPKGLFPFHKYKDHIATAFEEHLFEASHYASSNNKANLHFTISEKHNHKFDEEFKRIEAIVERKTNTTFNISFSYQKSSTDTIAVTPKNEPFRDENNQLLFRPSGHGALLENLNDLDADIVFIKNIDNVVVFKFEQEVAEYKKMLAGILLEMQEEAFTYLKQLKTDDLSEAKRVEIAEFLFKKMNVVISPEFEKYSAKYQIDYLTEKLDRPIRVCGMVKNEGEPGGGPFWVKGENGLTSLQIVESAQIDKKNKQQKDILKSATHFNPVDLVCGIKNYKGEKFDLNTFVDPKTAFITMKTKVGKDLKALELPGLWNGSMAQWNTIFVEVPLITFNPVKTVTDLLKPTHQIND
;
A
#
# COMPACT_ATOMS: atom_id res chain seq x y z
N MET A 1 -6.48 -30.22 25.82
CA MET A 1 -5.71 -29.04 25.33
C MET A 1 -6.06 -28.82 23.87
N ILE A 2 -6.15 -27.56 23.40
CA ILE A 2 -6.48 -27.24 21.99
C ILE A 2 -5.30 -27.54 21.04
N PHE A 3 -4.07 -27.55 21.57
CA PHE A 3 -2.83 -27.81 20.83
C PHE A 3 -2.09 -29.00 21.43
N THR A 4 -1.48 -29.79 20.55
CA THR A 4 -0.52 -30.86 20.87
C THR A 4 0.91 -30.28 21.02
N ASP A 5 1.86 -31.05 21.53
CA ASP A 5 3.26 -30.61 21.64
C ASP A 5 3.87 -30.27 20.27
N ASN A 6 3.50 -31.04 19.24
CA ASN A 6 3.92 -30.76 17.86
C ASN A 6 3.35 -29.43 17.34
N ASP A 7 2.11 -29.10 17.72
CA ASP A 7 1.52 -27.81 17.36
C ASP A 7 2.23 -26.65 18.06
N ILE A 8 2.58 -26.81 19.34
CA ILE A 8 3.31 -25.79 20.11
C ILE A 8 4.67 -25.53 19.47
N LYS A 9 5.39 -26.60 19.09
CA LYS A 9 6.65 -26.49 18.36
C LYS A 9 6.46 -25.75 17.03
N GLN A 10 5.45 -26.13 16.24
CA GLN A 10 5.15 -25.46 14.97
C GLN A 10 4.83 -23.96 15.14
N ILE A 11 4.14 -23.59 16.22
CA ILE A 11 3.84 -22.19 16.58
C ILE A 11 5.14 -21.43 16.91
N GLN A 12 6.01 -22.02 17.73
CA GLN A 12 7.28 -21.43 18.14
C GLN A 12 8.27 -21.29 16.98
N ASP A 13 8.36 -22.29 16.10
CA ASP A 13 9.20 -22.26 14.89
C ASP A 13 8.81 -21.12 13.93
N LYS A 14 7.55 -20.64 14.02
CA LYS A 14 7.07 -19.45 13.29
C LYS A 14 7.30 -18.13 14.02
N GLY A 15 7.92 -18.13 15.21
CA GLY A 15 8.07 -16.94 16.04
C GLY A 15 6.73 -16.43 16.63
N LEU A 16 5.72 -17.29 16.73
CA LEU A 16 4.44 -17.00 17.37
C LEU A 16 4.42 -17.55 18.80
N THR A 17 3.56 -16.99 19.64
CA THR A 17 3.26 -17.55 20.97
C THR A 17 1.92 -18.27 20.95
N VAL A 18 1.77 -19.28 21.80
CA VAL A 18 0.50 -20.02 21.95
C VAL A 18 -0.65 -19.07 22.29
N ASP A 19 -0.41 -18.08 23.13
CA ASP A 19 -1.45 -17.12 23.54
C ASP A 19 -1.84 -16.17 22.40
N ARG A 20 -0.91 -15.76 21.54
CA ARG A 20 -1.22 -15.01 20.32
C ARG A 20 -2.12 -15.83 19.39
N VAL A 21 -1.83 -17.11 19.22
CA VAL A 21 -2.67 -18.00 18.38
C VAL A 21 -4.04 -18.24 19.01
N LYS A 22 -4.13 -18.42 20.34
CA LYS A 22 -5.43 -18.48 21.04
C LYS A 22 -6.25 -17.20 20.86
N ALA A 23 -5.61 -16.03 20.94
CA ALA A 23 -6.26 -14.75 20.72
C ALA A 23 -6.82 -14.65 19.28
N GLN A 24 -6.06 -15.10 18.27
CA GLN A 24 -6.54 -15.18 16.89
C GLN A 24 -7.78 -16.09 16.76
N ILE A 25 -7.76 -17.28 17.37
CA ILE A 25 -8.92 -18.19 17.40
C ILE A 25 -10.13 -17.51 18.07
N GLN A 26 -9.90 -16.76 19.14
CA GLN A 26 -10.98 -16.06 19.82
C GLN A 26 -11.61 -14.97 18.93
N LEU A 27 -10.83 -14.24 18.14
CA LEU A 27 -11.36 -13.28 17.16
C LEU A 27 -12.29 -13.96 16.12
N PHE A 28 -11.95 -15.18 15.67
CA PHE A 28 -12.83 -15.93 14.79
C PHE A 28 -14.14 -16.36 15.46
N LYS A 29 -14.11 -16.63 16.77
CA LYS A 29 -15.28 -17.03 17.56
C LYS A 29 -16.19 -15.85 17.89
N SER A 30 -15.61 -14.72 18.32
CA SER A 30 -16.36 -13.50 18.63
C SER A 30 -16.87 -12.79 17.37
N GLY A 31 -16.19 -13.01 16.23
CA GLY A 31 -16.33 -12.15 15.07
C GLY A 31 -15.59 -10.84 15.26
N LEU A 32 -15.59 -10.03 14.21
CA LEU A 32 -14.99 -8.69 14.17
C LEU A 32 -16.09 -7.67 13.85
N PRO A 33 -16.12 -6.52 14.54
CA PRO A 33 -17.13 -5.51 14.29
C PRO A 33 -16.92 -4.87 12.92
N PHE A 34 -18.00 -4.46 12.28
CA PHE A 34 -17.91 -3.52 11.16
C PHE A 34 -17.52 -2.14 11.67
N ILE A 35 -16.80 -1.40 10.84
CA ILE A 35 -16.44 -0.01 11.12
C ILE A 35 -17.71 0.84 11.09
N ASN A 36 -17.82 1.73 12.08
CA ASN A 36 -18.94 2.67 12.20
C ASN A 36 -18.55 4.02 11.60
N LEU A 37 -18.97 4.27 10.36
CA LEU A 37 -18.75 5.54 9.69
C LEU A 37 -19.69 6.61 10.26
N SER A 38 -19.13 7.78 10.57
CA SER A 38 -19.89 9.00 10.86
C SER A 38 -20.15 9.84 9.61
N ALA A 39 -19.15 9.96 8.74
CA ALA A 39 -19.23 10.71 7.50
C ALA A 39 -18.11 10.31 6.53
N ALA A 40 -18.30 10.59 5.25
CA ALA A 40 -17.19 10.59 4.29
C ALA A 40 -16.31 11.81 4.54
N ALA A 41 -15.00 11.66 4.41
CA ALA A 41 -14.11 12.82 4.36
C ALA A 41 -14.19 13.44 2.97
N ILE A 42 -14.39 14.75 2.91
CA ILE A 42 -14.48 15.53 1.68
C ILE A 42 -13.63 16.80 1.82
N VAL A 43 -13.40 17.49 0.71
CA VAL A 43 -12.70 18.78 0.74
C VAL A 43 -13.41 19.75 1.69
N GLY A 44 -12.67 20.33 2.63
CA GLY A 44 -13.20 21.20 3.67
C GLY A 44 -13.82 20.48 4.87
N HIS A 45 -13.92 19.14 4.82
CA HIS A 45 -14.38 18.31 5.93
C HIS A 45 -13.54 17.03 6.01
N GLY A 46 -12.31 17.18 6.50
CA GLY A 46 -11.34 16.10 6.68
C GLY A 46 -10.36 15.90 5.52
N ILE A 47 -10.55 16.56 4.37
CA ILE A 47 -9.54 16.62 3.30
C ILE A 47 -9.16 18.08 3.05
N ASN A 48 -7.86 18.36 3.12
CA ASN A 48 -7.29 19.67 2.86
C ASN A 48 -7.05 19.84 1.36
N LYS A 49 -7.49 20.97 0.82
CA LYS A 49 -7.13 21.39 -0.54
C LYS A 49 -6.07 22.48 -0.43
N ILE A 50 -4.96 22.28 -1.14
CA ILE A 50 -3.81 23.19 -1.11
C ILE A 50 -3.86 24.06 -2.36
N SER A 51 -3.64 25.36 -2.19
CA SER A 51 -3.48 26.30 -3.32
C SER A 51 -2.10 26.11 -3.96
N GLU A 52 -1.93 26.47 -5.23
CA GLU A 52 -0.64 26.39 -5.91
C GLU A 52 0.47 27.17 -5.18
N GLU A 53 0.14 28.34 -4.64
CA GLU A 53 1.08 29.15 -3.82
C GLU A 53 1.57 28.38 -2.58
N ASN A 54 0.65 27.73 -1.86
CA ASN A 54 1.01 26.94 -0.68
C ASN A 54 1.72 25.64 -1.06
N LYS A 55 1.38 25.03 -2.21
CA LYS A 55 2.09 23.87 -2.76
C LYS A 55 3.58 24.21 -2.91
N VAL A 56 3.89 25.29 -3.65
CA VAL A 56 5.27 25.77 -3.84
C VAL A 56 5.95 26.11 -2.51
N ARG A 57 5.22 26.73 -1.57
CA ARG A 57 5.74 27.00 -0.22
C ARG A 57 6.17 25.72 0.50
N PHE A 58 5.33 24.69 0.50
CA PHE A 58 5.61 23.41 1.16
C PHE A 58 6.75 22.65 0.49
N GLU A 59 6.81 22.67 -0.84
CA GLU A 59 7.92 22.07 -1.59
C GLU A 59 9.26 22.70 -1.22
N ASN A 60 9.33 24.04 -1.26
CA ASN A 60 10.54 24.78 -0.90
C ASN A 60 10.94 24.55 0.56
N TYR A 61 9.96 24.50 1.46
CA TYR A 61 10.21 24.23 2.86
C TYR A 61 10.79 22.83 3.07
N TYR A 62 10.23 21.81 2.41
CA TYR A 62 10.81 20.46 2.42
C TYR A 62 12.23 20.44 1.85
N ASP A 63 12.44 21.02 0.66
CA ASP A 63 13.76 21.06 0.02
C ASP A 63 14.80 21.80 0.86
N SER A 64 14.40 22.82 1.65
CA SER A 64 15.30 23.51 2.58
C SER A 64 15.74 22.66 3.78
N LYS A 65 15.02 21.59 4.09
CA LYS A 65 15.23 20.74 5.29
C LYS A 65 15.78 19.36 4.96
N ARG A 66 15.50 18.83 3.77
CA ARG A 66 15.78 17.43 3.37
C ARG A 66 17.24 16.99 3.59
N ASP A 67 18.20 17.91 3.49
CA ASP A 67 19.63 17.60 3.66
C ASP A 67 20.09 17.54 5.12
N SER A 68 19.22 17.91 6.06
CA SER A 68 19.47 17.87 7.52
C SER A 68 18.69 16.80 8.27
N ILE A 69 17.93 15.97 7.55
CA ILE A 69 17.08 14.91 8.11
C ILE A 69 17.32 13.58 7.40
N SER A 70 17.06 12.49 8.09
CA SER A 70 17.08 11.14 7.52
C SER A 70 15.78 10.83 6.77
N ILE A 71 15.92 10.50 5.49
CA ILE A 71 14.80 10.20 4.59
C ILE A 71 14.90 8.76 4.10
N LEU A 72 13.76 8.06 4.11
CA LEU A 72 13.62 6.70 3.62
C LEU A 72 12.40 6.57 2.70
N LYS A 73 12.55 5.86 1.58
CA LYS A 73 11.41 5.43 0.75
C LYS A 73 11.12 3.95 1.01
N PHE A 74 9.99 3.66 1.64
CA PHE A 74 9.49 2.32 1.91
C PHE A 74 8.51 1.86 0.83
N VAL A 75 8.86 0.80 0.10
CA VAL A 75 8.13 0.32 -1.07
C VAL A 75 7.64 -1.12 -0.86
N PRO A 76 6.34 -1.33 -0.58
CA PRO A 76 5.77 -2.67 -0.56
C PRO A 76 5.83 -3.35 -1.95
N ALA A 77 6.59 -4.44 -2.07
CA ALA A 77 6.95 -5.06 -3.35
C ALA A 77 6.81 -6.60 -3.40
N SER A 78 6.20 -7.22 -2.38
CA SER A 78 6.16 -8.69 -2.22
C SER A 78 5.13 -9.37 -3.12
N GLY A 79 4.27 -8.59 -3.79
CA GLY A 79 3.23 -9.08 -4.68
C GLY A 79 3.77 -9.68 -5.98
N ALA A 80 3.24 -10.85 -6.35
CA ALA A 80 3.42 -11.42 -7.68
C ALA A 80 2.45 -10.78 -8.70
N ALA A 81 2.82 -10.82 -9.97
CA ALA A 81 2.01 -10.33 -11.08
C ALA A 81 0.72 -11.15 -11.34
N THR A 82 0.47 -12.26 -10.65
CA THR A 82 -0.60 -13.23 -10.97
C THR A 82 -1.98 -12.59 -11.18
N ARG A 83 -2.36 -11.65 -10.31
CA ARG A 83 -3.67 -10.99 -10.39
C ARG A 83 -3.81 -10.12 -11.65
N MET A 84 -2.72 -9.52 -12.12
CA MET A 84 -2.74 -8.65 -13.30
C MET A 84 -3.05 -9.41 -14.60
N PHE A 85 -2.78 -10.73 -14.60
CA PHE A 85 -3.00 -11.64 -15.72
C PHE A 85 -4.23 -12.54 -15.58
N LYS A 86 -5.10 -12.32 -14.57
CA LYS A 86 -6.29 -13.17 -14.32
C LYS A 86 -7.12 -13.42 -15.59
N THR A 87 -7.36 -12.38 -16.37
CA THR A 87 -8.11 -12.45 -17.63
C THR A 87 -7.43 -13.34 -18.67
N LEU A 88 -6.10 -13.28 -18.76
CA LEU A 88 -5.31 -14.06 -19.70
C LEU A 88 -5.20 -15.54 -19.27
N PHE A 89 -5.08 -15.80 -17.97
CA PHE A 89 -5.18 -17.17 -17.45
C PHE A 89 -6.55 -17.80 -17.74
N HIS A 90 -7.63 -17.02 -17.63
CA HIS A 90 -8.94 -17.50 -18.03
C HIS A 90 -9.00 -17.82 -19.53
N PHE A 91 -8.42 -16.95 -20.36
CA PHE A 91 -8.34 -17.15 -21.82
C PHE A 91 -7.62 -18.45 -22.18
N ILE A 92 -6.39 -18.69 -21.71
CA ILE A 92 -5.64 -19.92 -22.06
C ILE A 92 -6.34 -21.21 -21.62
N ASN A 93 -7.12 -21.17 -20.54
CA ASN A 93 -7.77 -22.36 -19.99
C ASN A 93 -9.07 -22.73 -20.69
N HIS A 94 -9.74 -21.77 -21.34
CA HIS A 94 -11.09 -21.96 -21.88
C HIS A 94 -11.17 -21.75 -23.40
N TYR A 95 -10.24 -21.00 -23.99
CA TYR A 95 -10.21 -20.76 -25.43
C TYR A 95 -9.58 -21.92 -26.18
N ASN A 96 -10.21 -22.33 -27.30
CA ASN A 96 -9.65 -23.32 -28.20
C ASN A 96 -9.68 -22.80 -29.66
N PRO A 97 -8.52 -22.54 -30.28
CA PRO A 97 -8.43 -21.97 -31.62
C PRO A 97 -8.95 -22.88 -32.74
N GLU A 98 -9.12 -24.18 -32.47
CA GLU A 98 -9.68 -25.14 -33.44
C GLU A 98 -11.22 -25.21 -33.35
N LYS A 99 -11.84 -24.61 -32.32
CA LYS A 99 -13.29 -24.68 -32.07
C LYS A 99 -14.02 -23.36 -32.24
N GLU A 100 -13.36 -22.24 -31.95
CA GLU A 100 -13.97 -20.91 -32.05
C GLU A 100 -12.92 -19.83 -32.36
N THR A 101 -13.38 -18.72 -32.93
CA THR A 101 -12.54 -17.53 -33.12
C THR A 101 -12.39 -16.75 -31.81
N ILE A 102 -11.31 -15.98 -31.68
CA ILE A 102 -11.08 -15.12 -30.52
C ILE A 102 -12.25 -14.14 -30.31
N ASN A 103 -12.77 -13.56 -31.40
CA ASN A 103 -13.89 -12.61 -31.31
C ASN A 103 -15.16 -13.28 -30.76
N SER A 104 -15.45 -14.53 -31.15
CA SER A 104 -16.58 -15.29 -30.61
C SER A 104 -16.41 -15.54 -29.11
N PHE A 105 -15.20 -15.94 -28.69
CA PHE A 105 -14.86 -16.14 -27.28
C PHE A 105 -15.01 -14.84 -26.46
N ILE A 106 -14.51 -13.71 -26.96
CA ILE A 106 -14.62 -12.40 -26.30
C ILE A 106 -16.09 -12.01 -26.11
N ASN A 107 -16.89 -12.12 -27.17
CA ASN A 107 -18.30 -11.75 -27.14
C ASN A 107 -19.10 -12.64 -26.18
N LYS A 108 -18.86 -13.96 -26.23
CA LYS A 108 -19.50 -14.93 -25.34
C LYS A 108 -19.19 -14.67 -23.86
N ASN A 109 -17.95 -14.29 -23.54
CA ASN A 109 -17.50 -14.07 -22.17
C ASN A 109 -17.58 -12.59 -21.73
N LYS A 110 -18.04 -11.67 -22.59
CA LYS A 110 -18.06 -10.21 -22.37
C LYS A 110 -16.71 -9.65 -21.87
N ASN A 111 -15.62 -10.11 -22.47
CA ASN A 111 -14.27 -9.87 -21.96
C ASN A 111 -13.57 -8.70 -22.67
N SER A 112 -13.95 -7.47 -22.33
CA SER A 112 -13.38 -6.25 -22.92
C SER A 112 -11.87 -6.10 -22.66
N SER A 113 -11.39 -6.53 -21.49
CA SER A 113 -9.96 -6.47 -21.13
C SER A 113 -9.10 -7.32 -22.06
N LEU A 114 -9.54 -8.53 -22.44
CA LEU A 114 -8.84 -9.35 -23.43
C LEU A 114 -8.80 -8.68 -24.81
N SER A 115 -9.90 -8.05 -25.23
CA SER A 115 -9.94 -7.29 -26.50
C SER A 115 -8.92 -6.16 -26.50
N ILE A 116 -8.86 -5.36 -25.44
CA ILE A 116 -7.91 -4.25 -25.30
C ILE A 116 -6.46 -4.76 -25.33
N PHE A 117 -6.17 -5.84 -24.59
CA PHE A 117 -4.86 -6.46 -24.58
C PHE A 117 -4.41 -6.90 -25.98
N LEU A 118 -5.27 -7.59 -26.73
CA LEU A 118 -4.91 -8.12 -28.05
C LEU A 118 -4.78 -7.02 -29.11
N VAL A 119 -5.55 -5.93 -29.01
CA VAL A 119 -5.41 -4.76 -29.89
C VAL A 119 -4.13 -3.98 -29.60
N GLY A 120 -3.77 -3.84 -28.32
CA GLY A 120 -2.57 -3.13 -27.89
C GLY A 120 -1.31 -3.99 -27.79
N ILE A 121 -1.32 -5.23 -28.30
CA ILE A 121 -0.30 -6.25 -28.00
C ILE A 121 1.13 -5.79 -28.30
N GLU A 122 1.33 -5.03 -29.38
CA GLU A 122 2.63 -4.54 -29.84
C GLU A 122 3.19 -3.37 -29.00
N LYS A 123 2.31 -2.70 -28.24
CA LYS A 123 2.66 -1.56 -27.39
C LYS A 123 3.23 -1.97 -26.03
N PHE A 124 3.10 -3.24 -25.65
CA PHE A 124 3.62 -3.70 -24.38
C PHE A 124 5.15 -3.78 -24.38
N PRO A 125 5.81 -3.46 -23.25
CA PRO A 125 7.27 -3.48 -23.14
C PRO A 125 7.86 -4.88 -23.38
N PHE A 126 7.13 -5.92 -23.02
CA PHE A 126 7.55 -7.32 -23.18
C PHE A 126 7.28 -7.91 -24.57
N TYR A 127 6.65 -7.18 -25.50
CA TYR A 127 6.19 -7.73 -26.79
C TYR A 127 7.30 -8.44 -27.57
N LYS A 128 8.43 -7.76 -27.79
CA LYS A 128 9.57 -8.32 -28.54
C LYS A 128 10.18 -9.54 -27.85
N THR A 129 10.26 -9.51 -26.52
CA THR A 129 10.77 -10.65 -25.72
C THR A 129 9.87 -11.87 -25.90
N VAL A 130 8.55 -11.69 -25.84
CA VAL A 130 7.60 -12.80 -26.02
C VAL A 130 7.67 -13.35 -27.44
N LEU A 131 7.78 -12.50 -28.47
CA LEU A 131 7.94 -12.96 -29.86
C LEU A 131 9.20 -13.83 -30.02
N LYS A 132 10.33 -13.40 -29.46
CA LYS A 132 11.59 -14.15 -29.52
C LYS A 132 11.48 -15.52 -28.84
N GLU A 133 10.85 -15.58 -27.67
CA GLU A 133 10.61 -16.88 -27.01
C GLU A 133 9.64 -17.74 -27.81
N MET A 134 8.61 -17.13 -28.40
CA MET A 134 7.64 -17.85 -29.21
C MET A 134 8.28 -18.45 -30.47
N GLU A 135 9.28 -17.80 -31.08
CA GLU A 135 10.10 -18.36 -32.17
C GLU A 135 10.85 -19.63 -31.75
N ILE A 136 11.35 -19.68 -30.51
CA ILE A 136 12.07 -20.83 -29.96
C ILE A 136 11.10 -22.00 -29.70
N TYR A 137 9.99 -21.74 -29.01
CA TYR A 137 9.02 -22.79 -28.67
C TYR A 137 8.16 -23.24 -29.87
N TYR A 138 7.94 -22.34 -30.84
CA TYR A 138 7.07 -22.57 -31.98
C TYR A 138 7.68 -22.03 -33.29
N PRO A 139 8.72 -22.69 -33.87
CA PRO A 139 9.46 -22.17 -35.03
C PRO A 139 8.63 -21.86 -36.29
N LYS A 140 7.41 -22.43 -36.40
CA LYS A 140 6.49 -22.22 -37.52
C LYS A 140 5.32 -21.30 -37.18
N PHE A 141 5.35 -20.55 -36.08
CA PHE A 141 4.19 -19.77 -35.63
C PHE A 141 3.68 -18.78 -36.68
N ASN A 142 4.56 -18.20 -37.50
CA ASN A 142 4.21 -17.31 -38.61
C ASN A 142 3.28 -17.95 -39.65
N SER A 143 3.28 -19.28 -39.75
CA SER A 143 2.39 -20.01 -40.67
C SER A 143 0.98 -20.28 -40.10
N PHE A 144 0.77 -20.00 -38.81
CA PHE A 144 -0.51 -20.25 -38.15
C PHE A 144 -1.49 -19.08 -38.35
N SER A 145 -2.78 -19.35 -38.13
CA SER A 145 -3.80 -18.30 -38.12
C SER A 145 -3.49 -17.24 -37.05
N ASN A 146 -3.92 -15.99 -37.29
CA ASN A 146 -3.74 -14.89 -36.34
C ASN A 146 -4.24 -15.24 -34.93
N ASP A 147 -5.40 -15.90 -34.84
CA ASP A 147 -5.98 -16.34 -33.57
C ASP A 147 -5.10 -17.35 -32.84
N LYS A 148 -4.51 -18.31 -33.58
CA LYS A 148 -3.57 -19.28 -33.02
C LYS A 148 -2.26 -18.61 -32.59
N GLN A 149 -1.74 -17.66 -33.36
CA GLN A 149 -0.55 -16.88 -32.97
C GLN A 149 -0.79 -16.09 -31.67
N LYS A 150 -1.92 -15.39 -31.55
CA LYS A 150 -2.31 -14.67 -30.32
C LYS A 150 -2.47 -15.59 -29.12
N HIS A 151 -3.05 -16.77 -29.32
CA HIS A 151 -3.15 -17.77 -28.25
C HIS A 151 -1.77 -18.26 -27.80
N LEU A 152 -0.87 -18.59 -28.74
CA LEU A 152 0.49 -19.01 -28.44
C LEU A 152 1.31 -17.90 -27.77
N PHE A 153 1.09 -16.64 -28.13
CA PHE A 153 1.71 -15.49 -27.48
C PHE A 153 1.35 -15.46 -25.98
N VAL A 154 0.06 -15.56 -25.64
CA VAL A 154 -0.38 -15.55 -24.24
C VAL A 154 0.13 -16.78 -23.48
N LYS A 155 0.15 -17.96 -24.12
CA LYS A 155 0.78 -19.16 -23.53
C LYS A 155 2.26 -18.98 -23.26
N THR A 156 2.99 -18.38 -24.20
CA THR A 156 4.43 -18.11 -24.06
C THR A 156 4.73 -17.19 -22.88
N MET A 157 3.87 -16.20 -22.66
CA MET A 157 3.96 -15.32 -21.49
C MET A 157 3.74 -16.03 -20.15
N LEU A 158 2.73 -16.90 -20.07
CA LEU A 158 2.14 -17.32 -18.79
C LEU A 158 2.43 -18.76 -18.38
N ASP A 159 2.74 -19.65 -19.32
CA ASP A 159 3.04 -21.03 -18.99
C ASP A 159 4.31 -21.10 -18.14
N SER A 160 4.31 -22.01 -17.15
CA SER A 160 5.37 -22.13 -16.15
C SER A 160 6.71 -22.63 -16.71
N ASP A 161 6.67 -23.31 -17.85
CA ASP A 161 7.82 -23.83 -18.59
C ASP A 161 8.38 -22.82 -19.62
N LYS A 162 7.83 -21.59 -19.66
CA LYS A 162 8.23 -20.52 -20.59
C LYS A 162 8.61 -19.26 -19.79
N LEU A 163 8.06 -18.09 -20.12
CA LEU A 163 8.37 -16.84 -19.44
C LEU A 163 7.80 -16.76 -18.02
N ASN A 164 6.73 -17.50 -17.73
CA ASN A 164 6.13 -17.61 -16.40
C ASN A 164 5.82 -16.25 -15.73
N TYR A 165 5.44 -15.25 -16.54
CA TYR A 165 5.23 -13.88 -16.08
C TYR A 165 4.14 -13.75 -15.02
N GLY A 166 3.19 -14.68 -14.99
CA GLY A 166 2.17 -14.73 -13.96
C GLY A 166 2.70 -14.94 -12.54
N PHE A 167 3.90 -15.47 -12.36
CA PHE A 167 4.51 -15.71 -11.04
C PHE A 167 5.75 -14.84 -10.79
N TYR A 168 6.06 -13.94 -11.73
CA TYR A 168 7.19 -13.02 -11.61
C TYR A 168 6.93 -11.95 -10.54
N PRO A 169 7.97 -11.49 -9.81
CA PRO A 169 7.84 -10.33 -8.93
C PRO A 169 7.37 -9.12 -9.72
N LYS A 170 6.33 -8.44 -9.22
CA LYS A 170 5.75 -7.32 -9.95
C LYS A 170 6.75 -6.18 -10.14
N GLY A 171 7.61 -5.94 -9.15
CA GLY A 171 8.67 -4.93 -9.22
C GLY A 171 9.69 -5.18 -10.34
N LEU A 172 9.93 -6.43 -10.72
CA LEU A 172 10.86 -6.79 -11.79
C LEU A 172 10.17 -7.01 -13.13
N PHE A 173 8.84 -6.90 -13.17
CA PHE A 173 8.10 -7.04 -14.40
C PHE A 173 8.38 -5.81 -15.30
N PRO A 174 8.56 -5.99 -16.62
CA PRO A 174 8.76 -4.88 -17.54
C PRO A 174 7.50 -4.01 -17.62
N PHE A 175 7.61 -2.76 -17.15
CA PHE A 175 6.49 -1.81 -17.07
C PHE A 175 6.54 -0.81 -18.22
N HIS A 176 7.70 -0.21 -18.47
CA HIS A 176 7.83 0.85 -19.47
C HIS A 176 8.81 0.47 -20.57
N LYS A 177 8.52 0.98 -21.77
CA LYS A 177 9.37 0.85 -22.94
C LYS A 177 9.82 2.24 -23.34
N TYR A 178 11.11 2.48 -23.19
CA TYR A 178 11.78 3.67 -23.70
C TYR A 178 12.45 3.34 -25.03
N LYS A 179 12.94 4.38 -25.72
CA LYS A 179 13.60 4.24 -27.02
C LYS A 179 14.73 3.20 -27.00
N ASP A 180 15.55 3.24 -25.95
CA ASP A 180 16.80 2.47 -25.88
C ASP A 180 16.74 1.30 -24.90
N HIS A 181 15.71 1.19 -24.06
CA HIS A 181 15.62 0.15 -23.04
C HIS A 181 14.19 -0.10 -22.56
N ILE A 182 14.02 -1.19 -21.81
CA ILE A 182 12.82 -1.50 -21.04
C ILE A 182 13.15 -1.24 -19.57
N ALA A 183 12.24 -0.58 -18.86
CA ALA A 183 12.36 -0.33 -17.44
C ALA A 183 11.38 -1.20 -16.64
N THR A 184 11.86 -1.69 -15.51
CA THR A 184 11.05 -2.38 -14.51
C THR A 184 10.47 -1.37 -13.53
N ALA A 185 9.39 -1.73 -12.82
CA ALA A 185 8.85 -0.82 -11.81
C ALA A 185 9.87 -0.53 -10.69
N PHE A 186 10.72 -1.50 -10.36
CA PHE A 186 11.84 -1.33 -9.44
C PHE A 186 12.79 -0.23 -9.89
N GLU A 187 13.19 -0.22 -11.17
CA GLU A 187 14.03 0.84 -11.76
C GLU A 187 13.38 2.22 -11.66
N GLU A 188 12.09 2.34 -11.99
CA GLU A 188 11.35 3.61 -11.88
C GLU A 188 11.31 4.16 -10.45
N HIS A 189 11.24 3.28 -9.45
CA HIS A 189 11.26 3.72 -8.05
C HIS A 189 12.58 4.39 -7.64
N LEU A 190 13.72 4.03 -8.25
CA LEU A 190 15.01 4.68 -8.01
C LEU A 190 15.03 6.07 -8.64
N PHE A 191 14.57 6.22 -9.89
CA PHE A 191 14.43 7.53 -10.53
C PHE A 191 13.55 8.47 -9.71
N GLU A 192 12.34 8.04 -9.35
CA GLU A 192 11.46 8.81 -8.47
C GLU A 192 12.14 9.21 -7.13
N ALA A 193 12.86 8.28 -6.50
CA ALA A 193 13.51 8.54 -5.21
C ALA A 193 14.58 9.64 -5.32
N SER A 194 15.25 9.75 -6.46
CA SER A 194 16.21 10.84 -6.68
C SER A 194 15.57 12.23 -6.61
N HIS A 195 14.30 12.36 -7.04
CA HIS A 195 13.62 13.66 -7.08
C HIS A 195 13.18 14.15 -5.70
N TYR A 196 12.61 13.27 -4.87
CA TYR A 196 12.00 13.68 -3.60
C TYR A 196 12.48 12.92 -2.36
N ALA A 197 13.15 11.78 -2.48
CA ALA A 197 13.56 10.95 -1.33
C ALA A 197 15.10 10.84 -1.17
N SER A 198 15.86 11.73 -1.83
CA SER A 198 17.30 11.84 -1.68
C SER A 198 17.68 12.95 -0.67
N SER A 199 18.80 12.79 0.01
CA SER A 199 19.41 13.77 0.90
C SER A 199 20.90 13.77 0.60
N ASN A 200 21.49 14.95 0.35
CA ASN A 200 22.89 15.09 -0.02
C ASN A 200 23.31 14.15 -1.17
N ASN A 201 22.50 14.08 -2.24
CA ASN A 201 22.68 13.17 -3.38
C ASN A 201 22.75 11.68 -3.02
N LYS A 202 22.12 11.28 -1.90
CA LYS A 202 21.98 9.87 -1.50
C LYS A 202 20.52 9.55 -1.22
N ALA A 203 19.97 8.52 -1.86
CA ALA A 203 18.62 8.04 -1.62
C ALA A 203 18.66 6.70 -0.88
N ASN A 204 17.92 6.60 0.23
CA ASN A 204 17.71 5.34 0.93
C ASN A 204 16.36 4.75 0.54
N LEU A 205 16.36 3.51 0.07
CA LEU A 205 15.15 2.77 -0.27
C LEU A 205 15.09 1.45 0.50
N HIS A 206 13.89 1.09 0.92
CA HIS A 206 13.61 -0.17 1.55
C HIS A 206 12.44 -0.86 0.87
N PHE A 207 12.66 -2.07 0.34
CA PHE A 207 11.63 -2.83 -0.34
C PHE A 207 11.22 -4.05 0.50
N THR A 208 9.91 -4.29 0.62
CA THR A 208 9.44 -5.58 1.16
C THR A 208 9.22 -6.55 0.00
N ILE A 209 10.06 -7.57 -0.12
CA ILE A 209 10.01 -8.53 -1.23
C ILE A 209 9.69 -9.94 -0.74
N SER A 210 9.48 -10.86 -1.67
CA SER A 210 9.42 -12.28 -1.33
C SER A 210 10.83 -12.86 -1.28
N GLU A 211 11.19 -13.55 -0.20
CA GLU A 211 12.53 -14.10 0.04
C GLU A 211 13.05 -14.95 -1.13
N LYS A 212 12.18 -15.78 -1.73
CA LYS A 212 12.49 -16.59 -2.93
C LYS A 212 12.96 -15.78 -4.15
N HIS A 213 12.77 -14.47 -4.15
CA HIS A 213 13.08 -13.58 -5.26
C HIS A 213 14.22 -12.61 -4.95
N ASN A 214 14.87 -12.70 -3.78
CA ASN A 214 15.94 -11.77 -3.37
C ASN A 214 17.05 -11.66 -4.43
N HIS A 215 17.60 -12.79 -4.87
CA HIS A 215 18.65 -12.83 -5.90
C HIS A 215 18.28 -12.06 -7.18
N LYS A 216 17.00 -12.08 -7.59
CA LYS A 216 16.56 -11.40 -8.81
C LYS A 216 16.57 -9.87 -8.66
N PHE A 217 16.26 -9.36 -7.47
CA PHE A 217 16.34 -7.93 -7.18
C PHE A 217 17.80 -7.47 -7.10
N ASP A 218 18.68 -8.28 -6.49
CA ASP A 218 20.12 -7.99 -6.46
C ASP A 218 20.74 -7.95 -7.87
N GLU A 219 20.38 -8.91 -8.73
CA GLU A 219 20.81 -8.96 -10.13
C GLU A 219 20.29 -7.75 -10.92
N GLU A 220 19.01 -7.41 -10.76
CA GLU A 220 18.42 -6.26 -11.43
C GLU A 220 19.07 -4.95 -10.97
N PHE A 221 19.32 -4.78 -9.67
CA PHE A 221 19.99 -3.59 -9.15
C PHE A 221 21.39 -3.44 -9.74
N LYS A 222 22.20 -4.50 -9.75
CA LYS A 222 23.54 -4.50 -10.36
C LYS A 222 23.51 -4.13 -11.85
N ARG A 223 22.44 -4.50 -12.56
CA ARG A 223 22.24 -4.15 -13.98
C ARG A 223 21.98 -2.66 -14.18
N ILE A 224 21.22 -2.02 -13.29
CA ILE A 224 20.73 -0.65 -13.47
C ILE A 224 21.50 0.42 -12.69
N GLU A 225 22.15 0.07 -11.58
CA GLU A 225 22.75 1.00 -10.60
C GLU A 225 23.57 2.11 -11.28
N ALA A 226 24.66 1.74 -11.98
CA ALA A 226 25.54 2.72 -12.62
C ALA A 226 24.83 3.60 -13.67
N ILE A 227 23.75 3.12 -14.28
CA ILE A 227 22.95 3.89 -15.25
C ILE A 227 22.10 4.93 -14.51
N VAL A 228 21.38 4.50 -13.48
CA VAL A 228 20.48 5.36 -12.71
C VAL A 228 21.29 6.40 -11.94
N GLU A 229 22.39 6.02 -11.28
CA GLU A 229 23.24 6.95 -10.53
C GLU A 229 23.79 8.06 -11.42
N ARG A 230 24.28 7.72 -12.62
CA ARG A 230 24.80 8.70 -13.57
C ARG A 230 23.72 9.65 -14.07
N LYS A 231 22.53 9.15 -14.36
CA LYS A 231 21.40 9.95 -14.88
C LYS A 231 20.82 10.89 -13.82
N THR A 232 20.83 10.46 -12.56
CA THR A 232 20.18 11.17 -11.45
C THR A 232 21.16 11.95 -10.56
N ASN A 233 22.48 11.77 -10.76
CA ASN A 233 23.52 12.27 -9.87
C ASN A 233 23.23 11.93 -8.39
N THR A 234 22.70 10.74 -8.14
CA THR A 234 22.28 10.27 -6.82
C THR A 234 22.82 8.87 -6.60
N THR A 235 23.38 8.60 -5.43
CA THR A 235 23.78 7.25 -4.99
C THR A 235 22.63 6.55 -4.28
N PHE A 236 22.49 5.24 -4.45
CA PHE A 236 21.35 4.49 -3.92
C PHE A 236 21.77 3.48 -2.85
N ASN A 237 21.17 3.58 -1.67
CA ASN A 237 21.27 2.58 -0.62
C ASN A 237 19.97 1.78 -0.58
N ILE A 238 20.03 0.53 -1.03
CA ILE A 238 18.86 -0.36 -1.12
C ILE A 238 18.96 -1.44 -0.04
N SER A 239 17.86 -1.60 0.69
CA SER A 239 17.69 -2.70 1.64
C SER A 239 16.40 -3.46 1.36
N PHE A 240 16.39 -4.73 1.75
CA PHE A 240 15.25 -5.61 1.59
C PHE A 240 14.79 -6.12 2.96
N SER A 241 13.49 -6.28 3.12
CA SER A 241 12.92 -7.14 4.17
C SER A 241 11.85 -8.03 3.60
N TYR A 242 11.41 -8.98 4.42
CA TYR A 242 10.44 -9.99 4.05
C TYR A 242 9.26 -9.92 5.01
N GLN A 243 8.12 -10.43 4.58
CA GLN A 243 7.01 -10.64 5.50
C GLN A 243 7.45 -11.62 6.59
N LYS A 244 7.48 -11.17 7.85
CA LYS A 244 7.89 -11.99 8.98
C LYS A 244 6.87 -13.10 9.22
N SER A 245 7.31 -14.34 9.33
CA SER A 245 6.45 -15.50 9.66
C SER A 245 5.72 -15.33 11.00
N SER A 246 6.27 -14.52 11.91
CA SER A 246 5.64 -14.12 13.18
C SER A 246 4.40 -13.24 13.01
N THR A 247 4.10 -12.79 11.80
CA THR A 247 2.85 -12.09 11.46
C THR A 247 1.78 -13.02 10.88
N ASP A 248 2.11 -14.28 10.62
CA ASP A 248 1.14 -15.24 10.09
C ASP A 248 -0.03 -15.44 11.05
N THR A 249 -1.21 -15.70 10.49
CA THR A 249 -2.42 -16.04 11.26
C THR A 249 -2.80 -17.49 11.06
N ILE A 250 -3.31 -18.11 12.11
CA ILE A 250 -3.86 -19.46 12.02
C ILE A 250 -5.12 -19.48 11.17
N ALA A 251 -5.23 -20.45 10.27
CA ALA A 251 -6.46 -20.74 9.57
C ALA A 251 -7.37 -21.61 10.46
N VAL A 252 -8.68 -21.36 10.39
CA VAL A 252 -9.67 -22.18 11.11
C VAL A 252 -10.71 -22.75 10.16
N THR A 253 -11.36 -23.83 10.55
CA THR A 253 -12.50 -24.39 9.84
C THR A 253 -13.70 -23.42 9.90
N PRO A 254 -14.77 -23.62 9.10
CA PRO A 254 -16.02 -22.86 9.26
C PRO A 254 -16.57 -22.88 10.70
N LYS A 255 -16.26 -23.93 11.48
CA LYS A 255 -16.63 -24.09 12.89
C LYS A 255 -15.67 -23.45 13.91
N ASN A 256 -14.68 -22.66 13.47
CA ASN A 256 -13.67 -22.00 14.32
C ASN A 256 -12.71 -22.96 15.04
N GLU A 257 -12.50 -24.16 14.51
CA GLU A 257 -11.47 -25.09 14.99
C GLU A 257 -10.18 -24.91 14.17
N PRO A 258 -8.97 -25.09 14.76
CA PRO A 258 -7.71 -25.03 14.01
C PRO A 258 -7.76 -25.89 12.75
N PHE A 259 -7.48 -25.28 11.58
CA PHE A 259 -7.46 -26.02 10.32
C PHE A 259 -6.19 -26.86 10.25
N ARG A 260 -6.36 -28.14 9.92
CA ARG A 260 -5.26 -29.09 9.73
C ARG A 260 -5.20 -29.58 8.29
N ASP A 261 -3.99 -29.74 7.78
CA ASP A 261 -3.77 -30.36 6.48
C ASP A 261 -3.78 -31.90 6.56
N GLU A 262 -3.47 -32.55 5.43
CA GLU A 262 -3.47 -34.01 5.30
C GLU A 262 -2.41 -34.69 6.20
N ASN A 263 -1.37 -33.97 6.59
CA ASN A 263 -0.33 -34.42 7.50
C ASN A 263 -0.63 -34.05 8.96
N ASN A 264 -1.87 -33.63 9.25
CA ASN A 264 -2.32 -33.20 10.57
C ASN A 264 -1.59 -31.95 11.13
N GLN A 265 -0.89 -31.18 10.29
CA GLN A 265 -0.19 -29.95 10.69
C GLN A 265 -1.13 -28.74 10.69
N LEU A 266 -0.88 -27.77 11.58
CA LEU A 266 -1.64 -26.52 11.58
C LEU A 266 -1.36 -25.73 10.31
N LEU A 267 -2.40 -25.15 9.73
CA LEU A 267 -2.26 -24.24 8.60
C LEU A 267 -2.16 -22.80 9.07
N PHE A 268 -1.04 -22.15 8.74
CA PHE A 268 -0.85 -20.71 8.90
C PHE A 268 -0.89 -20.02 7.54
N ARG A 269 -1.32 -18.76 7.51
CA ARG A 269 -1.40 -17.96 6.30
C ARG A 269 -0.79 -16.57 6.51
N PRO A 270 -0.21 -15.98 5.45
CA PRO A 270 0.16 -14.57 5.44
C PRO A 270 -1.04 -13.68 5.76
N SER A 271 -0.85 -12.71 6.64
CA SER A 271 -1.90 -11.86 7.21
C SER A 271 -2.22 -10.59 6.43
N GLY A 272 -1.87 -10.55 5.13
CA GLY A 272 -2.12 -9.41 4.25
C GLY A 272 -1.19 -8.22 4.52
N HIS A 273 -1.61 -7.02 4.07
CA HIS A 273 -0.80 -5.80 4.19
C HIS A 273 -0.58 -5.34 5.64
N GLY A 274 -1.30 -5.90 6.61
CA GLY A 274 -1.07 -5.62 8.04
C GLY A 274 0.26 -6.15 8.56
N ALA A 275 0.83 -7.15 7.88
CA ALA A 275 2.17 -7.64 8.20
C ALA A 275 3.28 -6.60 7.99
N LEU A 276 3.03 -5.57 7.17
CA LEU A 276 4.02 -4.55 6.84
C LEU A 276 4.30 -3.59 8.00
N LEU A 277 3.44 -3.53 9.02
CA LEU A 277 3.68 -2.66 10.19
C LEU A 277 4.97 -3.04 10.89
N GLU A 278 5.21 -4.34 11.07
CA GLU A 278 6.45 -4.85 11.67
C GLU A 278 7.68 -4.46 10.84
N ASN A 279 7.58 -4.53 9.51
CA ASN A 279 8.66 -4.09 8.62
C ASN A 279 8.91 -2.59 8.77
N LEU A 280 7.86 -1.77 8.85
CA LEU A 280 7.99 -0.33 9.06
C LEU A 280 8.55 0.00 10.46
N ASN A 281 8.13 -0.74 11.49
CA ASN A 281 8.54 -0.56 12.87
C ASN A 281 10.03 -0.86 13.09
N ASP A 282 10.63 -1.72 12.27
CA ASP A 282 12.07 -2.01 12.33
C ASP A 282 12.93 -0.88 11.74
N LEU A 283 12.36 -0.04 10.87
CA LEU A 283 13.08 1.02 10.19
C LEU A 283 13.35 2.22 11.10
N ASP A 284 14.34 3.01 10.75
CA ASP A 284 14.70 4.23 11.46
C ASP A 284 14.98 5.35 10.46
N ALA A 285 14.08 6.34 10.45
CA ALA A 285 14.18 7.55 9.64
C ALA A 285 13.29 8.64 10.25
N ASP A 286 13.60 9.90 9.98
CA ASP A 286 12.78 11.04 10.43
C ASP A 286 11.52 11.16 9.54
N ILE A 287 11.69 10.94 8.23
CA ILE A 287 10.61 10.89 7.24
C ILE A 287 10.64 9.57 6.47
N VAL A 288 9.47 8.94 6.35
CA VAL A 288 9.26 7.76 5.51
C VAL A 288 8.21 8.04 4.43
N PHE A 289 8.62 7.95 3.16
CA PHE A 289 7.70 7.94 2.02
C PHE A 289 7.21 6.50 1.78
N ILE A 290 5.90 6.28 1.73
CA ILE A 290 5.30 4.97 1.46
C ILE A 290 4.53 5.02 0.15
N LYS A 291 4.87 4.12 -0.78
CA LYS A 291 4.21 3.98 -2.09
C LYS A 291 4.33 2.53 -2.57
N ASN A 292 3.25 1.96 -3.10
CA ASN A 292 3.28 0.59 -3.64
C ASN A 292 4.17 0.48 -4.88
N ILE A 293 4.80 -0.69 -5.06
CA ILE A 293 5.74 -0.98 -6.16
C ILE A 293 5.18 -0.77 -7.57
N ASP A 294 3.86 -0.85 -7.73
CA ASP A 294 3.18 -0.82 -9.02
C ASP A 294 2.62 0.54 -9.39
N ASN A 295 2.68 1.51 -8.48
CA ASN A 295 2.27 2.89 -8.74
C ASN A 295 3.51 3.67 -9.21
N VAL A 296 3.78 3.62 -10.50
CA VAL A 296 4.91 4.31 -11.16
C VAL A 296 4.41 4.94 -12.45
N VAL A 297 5.14 5.91 -12.97
CA VAL A 297 4.83 6.59 -14.24
C VAL A 297 6.07 6.64 -15.10
N VAL A 298 5.91 6.92 -16.39
CA VAL A 298 7.05 7.23 -17.27
C VAL A 298 7.67 8.58 -16.92
N PHE A 299 8.95 8.77 -17.27
CA PHE A 299 9.74 9.97 -16.95
C PHE A 299 9.05 11.32 -17.19
N LYS A 300 8.18 11.40 -18.22
CA LYS A 300 7.42 12.60 -18.56
C LYS A 300 6.60 13.14 -17.38
N PHE A 301 6.12 12.26 -16.51
CA PHE A 301 5.23 12.61 -15.40
C PHE A 301 5.92 12.57 -14.03
N GLU A 302 7.17 12.10 -13.95
CA GLU A 302 7.89 11.93 -12.69
C GLU A 302 8.06 13.23 -11.91
N GLN A 303 8.37 14.33 -12.62
CA GLN A 303 8.57 15.63 -12.00
C GLN A 303 7.28 16.15 -11.34
N GLU A 304 6.16 16.06 -12.04
CA GLU A 304 4.85 16.46 -11.51
C GLU A 304 4.48 15.61 -10.29
N VAL A 305 4.71 14.30 -10.33
CA VAL A 305 4.51 13.42 -9.17
C VAL A 305 5.41 13.83 -7.99
N ALA A 306 6.68 14.15 -8.26
CA ALA A 306 7.65 14.53 -7.24
C ALA A 306 7.28 15.84 -6.51
N GLU A 307 6.76 16.83 -7.22
CA GLU A 307 6.25 18.08 -6.64
C GLU A 307 5.21 17.82 -5.55
N TYR A 308 4.19 17.00 -5.84
CA TYR A 308 3.19 16.65 -4.84
C TYR A 308 3.77 15.85 -3.66
N LYS A 309 4.78 14.99 -3.88
CA LYS A 309 5.48 14.29 -2.79
C LYS A 309 6.20 15.26 -1.86
N LYS A 310 6.92 16.22 -2.43
CA LYS A 310 7.62 17.28 -1.68
C LYS A 310 6.63 18.15 -0.92
N MET A 311 5.48 18.50 -1.53
CA MET A 311 4.41 19.22 -0.84
C MET A 311 3.90 18.44 0.38
N LEU A 312 3.58 17.15 0.25
CA LEU A 312 3.12 16.32 1.37
C LEU A 312 4.16 16.24 2.49
N ALA A 313 5.45 16.14 2.14
CA ALA A 313 6.55 16.13 3.10
C ALA A 313 6.74 17.49 3.79
N GLY A 314 6.57 18.59 3.05
CA GLY A 314 6.60 19.94 3.62
C GLY A 314 5.48 20.17 4.64
N ILE A 315 4.26 19.67 4.35
CA ILE A 315 3.14 19.69 5.29
C ILE A 315 3.50 18.87 6.54
N LEU A 316 4.05 17.65 6.37
CA LEU A 316 4.44 16.82 7.49
C LEU A 316 5.44 17.54 8.41
N LEU A 317 6.48 18.13 7.82
CA LEU A 317 7.52 18.83 8.57
C LEU A 317 6.98 20.05 9.31
N GLU A 318 6.13 20.88 8.68
CA GLU A 318 5.55 22.07 9.32
C GLU A 318 4.71 21.66 10.54
N MET A 319 3.87 20.64 10.36
CA MET A 319 3.02 20.12 11.44
C MET A 319 3.84 19.45 12.56
N GLN A 320 4.92 18.76 12.21
CA GLN A 320 5.83 18.16 13.19
C GLN A 320 6.57 19.23 14.01
N GLU A 321 7.15 20.25 13.37
CA GLU A 321 7.87 21.31 14.07
C GLU A 321 6.95 22.06 15.06
N GLU A 322 5.71 22.34 14.65
CA GLU A 322 4.71 22.99 15.50
C GLU A 322 4.26 22.08 16.65
N ALA A 323 3.93 20.81 16.36
CA ALA A 323 3.56 19.83 17.39
C ALA A 323 4.68 19.61 18.42
N PHE A 324 5.93 19.52 17.97
CA PHE A 324 7.09 19.34 18.85
C PHE A 324 7.35 20.57 19.71
N THR A 325 7.10 21.77 19.18
CA THR A 325 7.16 23.02 19.95
C THR A 325 6.12 23.02 21.06
N TYR A 326 4.88 22.63 20.76
CA TYR A 326 3.82 22.53 21.77
C TYR A 326 4.08 21.44 22.81
N LEU A 327 4.61 20.27 22.42
CA LEU A 327 4.99 19.21 23.36
C LEU A 327 6.08 19.67 24.34
N LYS A 328 7.05 20.47 23.88
CA LYS A 328 8.07 21.05 24.77
C LYS A 328 7.47 22.05 25.74
N GLN A 329 6.50 22.85 25.31
CA GLN A 329 5.82 23.82 26.16
C GLN A 329 4.92 23.13 27.21
N LEU A 330 4.17 22.09 26.83
CA LEU A 330 3.29 21.34 27.73
C LEU A 330 4.02 20.68 28.90
N LYS A 331 5.34 20.50 28.80
CA LYS A 331 6.18 20.02 29.90
C LYS A 331 6.51 21.06 30.97
N THR A 332 6.19 22.33 30.74
CA THR A 332 6.35 23.39 31.75
C THR A 332 5.12 23.47 32.63
N ASP A 333 5.30 23.51 33.95
CA ASP A 333 4.20 23.39 34.94
C ASP A 333 3.23 24.59 34.97
N ASP A 334 3.52 25.69 34.24
CA ASP A 334 2.77 26.95 34.31
C ASP A 334 2.20 27.39 32.95
N LEU A 335 1.70 26.42 32.16
CA LEU A 335 1.09 26.75 30.87
C LEU A 335 -0.25 27.44 31.06
N SER A 336 -0.41 28.65 30.51
CA SER A 336 -1.66 29.42 30.61
C SER A 336 -2.84 28.73 29.92
N GLU A 337 -4.06 29.03 30.34
CA GLU A 337 -5.28 28.51 29.72
C GLU A 337 -5.38 28.88 28.24
N ALA A 338 -5.08 30.13 27.90
CA ALA A 338 -5.05 30.61 26.52
C ALA A 338 -4.12 29.74 25.65
N LYS A 339 -2.97 29.33 26.18
CA LYS A 339 -2.04 28.47 25.45
C LYS A 339 -2.55 27.04 25.29
N ARG A 340 -3.21 26.47 26.32
CA ARG A 340 -3.86 25.15 26.20
C ARG A 340 -4.97 25.15 25.15
N VAL A 341 -5.76 26.23 25.07
CA VAL A 341 -6.79 26.41 24.04
C VAL A 341 -6.15 26.53 22.65
N GLU A 342 -5.08 27.32 22.50
CA GLU A 342 -4.33 27.42 21.23
C GLU A 342 -3.85 26.05 20.72
N ILE A 343 -3.30 25.22 21.62
CA ILE A 343 -2.85 23.86 21.26
C ILE A 343 -4.02 22.96 20.86
N ALA A 344 -5.14 23.04 21.58
CA ALA A 344 -6.36 22.32 21.23
C ALA A 344 -6.90 22.74 19.85
N GLU A 345 -6.85 24.04 19.54
CA GLU A 345 -7.22 24.57 18.24
C GLU A 345 -6.28 24.11 17.13
N PHE A 346 -4.97 24.05 17.38
CA PHE A 346 -4.00 23.50 16.44
C PHE A 346 -4.33 22.03 16.09
N LEU A 347 -4.52 21.19 17.11
CA LEU A 347 -4.92 19.80 16.96
C LEU A 347 -6.21 19.66 16.13
N PHE A 348 -7.22 20.49 16.42
CA PHE A 348 -8.50 20.46 15.72
C PHE A 348 -8.40 20.97 14.27
N LYS A 349 -7.88 22.18 14.06
CA LYS A 349 -7.90 22.89 12.76
C LYS A 349 -6.83 22.39 11.79
N LYS A 350 -5.66 21.98 12.30
CA LYS A 350 -4.49 21.63 11.47
C LYS A 350 -4.27 20.12 11.37
N MET A 351 -4.49 19.39 12.47
CA MET A 351 -4.23 17.94 12.53
C MET A 351 -5.49 17.06 12.44
N ASN A 352 -6.67 17.66 12.28
CA ASN A 352 -7.97 16.96 12.22
C ASN A 352 -8.28 16.09 13.45
N VAL A 353 -7.73 16.44 14.62
CA VAL A 353 -7.99 15.72 15.87
C VAL A 353 -9.27 16.25 16.49
N VAL A 354 -10.24 15.36 16.71
CA VAL A 354 -11.47 15.70 17.42
C VAL A 354 -11.16 15.82 18.91
N ILE A 355 -11.29 17.05 19.44
CA ILE A 355 -11.14 17.33 20.87
C ILE A 355 -12.41 16.93 21.61
N SER A 356 -12.26 16.33 22.80
CA SER A 356 -13.39 15.96 23.65
C SER A 356 -14.25 17.20 23.97
N PRO A 357 -15.59 17.12 23.86
CA PRO A 357 -16.49 18.20 24.29
C PRO A 357 -16.36 18.55 25.77
N GLU A 358 -15.78 17.64 26.57
CA GLU A 358 -15.56 17.82 28.00
C GLU A 358 -14.18 18.42 28.32
N PHE A 359 -13.35 18.68 27.31
CA PHE A 359 -11.97 19.14 27.49
C PHE A 359 -11.86 20.41 28.35
N GLU A 360 -12.75 21.39 28.14
CA GLU A 360 -12.78 22.63 28.92
C GLU A 360 -13.16 22.40 30.40
N LYS A 361 -13.81 21.28 30.71
CA LYS A 361 -14.20 20.91 32.09
C LYS A 361 -13.08 20.18 32.84
N TYR A 362 -12.05 19.72 32.14
CA TYR A 362 -10.92 19.05 32.76
C TYR A 362 -10.08 20.05 33.56
N SER A 363 -9.52 19.60 34.70
CA SER A 363 -8.51 20.41 35.39
C SER A 363 -7.31 20.67 34.48
N ALA A 364 -6.55 21.74 34.72
CA ALA A 364 -5.38 22.10 33.90
C ALA A 364 -4.40 20.93 33.69
N LYS A 365 -4.15 20.13 34.74
CA LYS A 365 -3.31 18.92 34.66
C LYS A 365 -3.84 17.92 33.64
N TYR A 366 -5.13 17.56 33.74
CA TYR A 366 -5.78 16.63 32.81
C TYR A 366 -5.88 17.20 31.39
N GLN A 367 -5.99 18.52 31.21
CA GLN A 367 -5.90 19.14 29.89
C GLN A 367 -4.50 18.96 29.29
N ILE A 368 -3.44 19.18 30.08
CA ILE A 368 -2.05 18.99 29.64
C ILE A 368 -1.80 17.53 29.27
N ASP A 369 -2.22 16.58 30.12
CA ASP A 369 -2.07 15.15 29.85
C ASP A 369 -2.81 14.75 28.57
N TYR A 370 -4.05 15.23 28.39
CA TYR A 370 -4.85 14.99 27.19
C TYR A 370 -4.17 15.54 25.92
N LEU A 371 -3.74 16.79 25.93
CA LEU A 371 -3.07 17.42 24.79
C LEU A 371 -1.75 16.72 24.45
N THR A 372 -0.98 16.33 25.47
CA THR A 372 0.26 15.58 25.31
C THR A 372 -0.02 14.22 24.66
N GLU A 373 -1.02 13.48 25.13
CA GLU A 373 -1.42 12.20 24.54
C GLU A 373 -1.86 12.33 23.08
N LYS A 374 -2.52 13.44 22.70
CA LYS A 374 -2.94 13.68 21.31
C LYS A 374 -1.79 14.14 20.41
N LEU A 375 -0.83 14.89 20.92
CA LEU A 375 0.31 15.37 20.13
C LEU A 375 1.42 14.33 19.99
N ASP A 376 1.74 13.57 21.06
CA ASP A 376 2.88 12.65 21.11
C ASP A 376 2.56 11.31 20.43
N ARG A 377 2.30 11.40 19.13
CA ARG A 377 1.89 10.29 18.25
C ARG A 377 2.63 10.39 16.93
N PRO A 378 2.84 9.26 16.22
CA PRO A 378 3.26 9.30 14.82
C PRO A 378 2.30 10.13 13.96
N ILE A 379 2.83 10.83 12.96
CA ILE A 379 2.05 11.66 12.05
C ILE A 379 2.12 11.04 10.65
N ARG A 380 0.99 11.04 9.94
CA ARG A 380 0.92 10.71 8.52
C ARG A 380 0.19 11.79 7.74
N VAL A 381 0.79 12.22 6.65
CA VAL A 381 0.15 13.05 5.62
C VAL A 381 -0.12 12.14 4.44
N CYS A 382 -1.38 12.03 4.04
CA CYS A 382 -1.80 11.13 2.97
C CYS A 382 -2.40 11.90 1.80
N GLY A 383 -1.84 11.70 0.61
CA GLY A 383 -2.43 12.19 -0.63
C GLY A 383 -3.71 11.40 -0.93
N MET A 384 -4.80 12.10 -1.26
CA MET A 384 -6.09 11.55 -1.64
C MET A 384 -6.43 11.99 -3.06
N VAL A 385 -6.73 11.03 -3.94
CA VAL A 385 -7.14 11.32 -5.32
C VAL A 385 -8.66 11.30 -5.42
N LYS A 386 -9.22 12.04 -6.38
CA LYS A 386 -10.65 11.95 -6.67
C LYS A 386 -11.02 10.54 -7.09
N ASN A 387 -12.17 10.06 -6.60
CA ASN A 387 -12.63 8.72 -6.91
C ASN A 387 -13.38 8.71 -8.25
N GLU A 388 -12.80 8.09 -9.28
CA GLU A 388 -13.41 7.93 -10.60
C GLU A 388 -14.12 6.56 -10.78
N GLY A 389 -14.53 5.94 -9.67
CA GLY A 389 -15.17 4.62 -9.63
C GLY A 389 -14.22 3.48 -9.29
N GLU A 390 -13.04 3.80 -8.74
CA GLU A 390 -12.05 2.81 -8.32
C GLU A 390 -12.55 2.02 -7.10
N PRO A 391 -12.55 0.67 -7.16
CA PRO A 391 -12.92 -0.14 -6.01
C PRO A 391 -11.78 -0.15 -4.98
N GLY A 392 -12.11 0.08 -3.71
CA GLY A 392 -11.19 -0.11 -2.58
C GLY A 392 -11.54 0.77 -1.38
N GLY A 393 -10.53 1.14 -0.59
CA GLY A 393 -10.67 1.99 0.58
C GLY A 393 -10.61 3.49 0.28
N GLY A 394 -11.18 4.27 1.19
CA GLY A 394 -11.23 5.73 1.08
C GLY A 394 -11.12 6.42 2.43
N PRO A 395 -11.08 7.76 2.44
CA PRO A 395 -10.98 8.55 3.65
C PRO A 395 -12.37 8.77 4.29
N PHE A 396 -12.50 8.45 5.59
CA PHE A 396 -13.75 8.57 6.33
C PHE A 396 -13.52 9.07 7.75
N TRP A 397 -14.56 9.70 8.31
CA TRP A 397 -14.68 9.92 9.74
C TRP A 397 -15.29 8.67 10.38
N VAL A 398 -14.57 8.05 11.32
CA VAL A 398 -14.95 6.82 12.01
C VAL A 398 -15.24 7.12 13.47
N LYS A 399 -16.38 6.64 13.96
CA LYS A 399 -16.72 6.68 15.38
C LYS A 399 -16.16 5.46 16.10
N GLY A 400 -15.20 5.69 17.00
CA GLY A 400 -14.65 4.68 17.88
C GLY A 400 -15.65 4.24 18.96
N GLU A 401 -15.33 3.15 19.65
CA GLU A 401 -16.18 2.61 20.73
C GLU A 401 -16.29 3.54 21.94
N ASN A 402 -15.25 4.34 22.18
CA ASN A 402 -15.25 5.40 23.19
C ASN A 402 -16.12 6.62 22.78
N GLY A 403 -16.78 6.55 21.61
CA GLY A 403 -17.61 7.61 21.08
C GLY A 403 -16.85 8.74 20.38
N LEU A 404 -15.52 8.74 20.43
CA LEU A 404 -14.69 9.74 19.74
C LEU A 404 -14.61 9.43 18.25
N THR A 405 -14.66 10.48 17.46
CA THR A 405 -14.52 10.39 16.00
C THR A 405 -13.07 10.64 15.60
N SER A 406 -12.56 9.88 14.64
CA SER A 406 -11.22 10.08 14.08
C SER A 406 -11.23 9.90 12.57
N LEU A 407 -10.28 10.56 11.91
CA LEU A 407 -10.12 10.49 10.46
C LEU A 407 -9.29 9.26 10.09
N GLN A 408 -9.86 8.37 9.26
CA GLN A 408 -9.30 7.06 8.96
C GLN A 408 -9.37 6.73 7.47
N ILE A 409 -8.45 5.87 7.03
CA ILE A 409 -8.60 5.16 5.76
C ILE A 409 -9.36 3.87 6.06
N VAL A 410 -10.49 3.66 5.41
CA VAL A 410 -11.36 2.50 5.63
C VAL A 410 -11.54 1.74 4.34
N GLU A 411 -11.30 0.43 4.37
CA GLU A 411 -11.54 -0.45 3.22
C GLU A 411 -13.04 -0.76 3.07
N SER A 412 -13.51 -0.85 1.83
CA SER A 412 -14.91 -1.20 1.52
C SER A 412 -15.38 -2.53 2.14
N ALA A 413 -14.46 -3.44 2.47
CA ALA A 413 -14.76 -4.72 3.12
C ALA A 413 -15.06 -4.60 4.62
N GLN A 414 -14.63 -3.50 5.26
CA GLN A 414 -14.82 -3.24 6.69
C GLN A 414 -16.16 -2.54 6.99
N ILE A 415 -16.93 -2.18 5.95
CA ILE A 415 -18.19 -1.43 6.08
C ILE A 415 -19.38 -2.38 5.92
N ASP A 416 -20.37 -2.28 6.81
CA ASP A 416 -21.61 -3.04 6.69
C ASP A 416 -22.49 -2.51 5.54
N LYS A 417 -22.44 -3.20 4.39
CA LYS A 417 -23.24 -2.85 3.20
C LYS A 417 -24.73 -3.19 3.33
N LYS A 418 -25.14 -3.92 4.38
CA LYS A 418 -26.55 -4.19 4.68
C LYS A 418 -27.18 -3.04 5.45
N ASN A 419 -26.38 -2.29 6.21
CA ASN A 419 -26.82 -1.07 6.87
C ASN A 419 -26.98 0.07 5.84
N LYS A 420 -28.20 0.60 5.70
CA LYS A 420 -28.53 1.65 4.73
C LYS A 420 -27.73 2.94 4.97
N GLN A 421 -27.61 3.38 6.23
CA GLN A 421 -26.87 4.60 6.57
C GLN A 421 -25.38 4.47 6.22
N GLN A 422 -24.75 3.35 6.59
CA GLN A 422 -23.34 3.08 6.27
C GLN A 422 -23.11 3.01 4.75
N LYS A 423 -24.04 2.39 4.02
CA LYS A 423 -24.01 2.35 2.55
C LYS A 423 -24.15 3.73 1.91
N ASP A 424 -25.00 4.60 2.46
CA ASP A 424 -25.20 5.95 1.95
C ASP A 424 -23.96 6.84 2.21
N ILE A 425 -23.30 6.70 3.37
CA ILE A 425 -22.00 7.34 3.64
C ILE A 425 -20.92 6.83 2.68
N LEU A 426 -20.83 5.53 2.45
CA LEU A 426 -19.87 4.97 1.49
C LEU A 426 -20.06 5.54 0.08
N LYS A 427 -21.31 5.74 -0.35
CA LYS A 427 -21.63 6.33 -1.66
C LYS A 427 -21.33 7.82 -1.77
N SER A 428 -21.26 8.55 -0.66
CA SER A 428 -20.92 9.98 -0.67
C SER A 428 -19.42 10.24 -0.69
N ALA A 429 -18.58 9.18 -0.66
CA ALA A 429 -17.14 9.31 -0.78
C ALA A 429 -16.75 9.93 -2.13
N THR A 430 -16.01 11.05 -2.06
CA THR A 430 -15.54 11.78 -3.25
C THR A 430 -14.09 11.44 -3.62
N HIS A 431 -13.35 10.83 -2.69
CA HIS A 431 -11.94 10.54 -2.81
C HIS A 431 -11.62 9.08 -2.51
N PHE A 432 -10.46 8.64 -3.00
CA PHE A 432 -9.91 7.31 -2.86
C PHE A 432 -8.49 7.40 -2.26
N ASN A 433 -8.08 6.38 -1.50
CA ASN A 433 -6.72 6.32 -0.95
C ASN A 433 -5.74 5.63 -1.92
N PRO A 434 -4.82 6.37 -2.56
CA PRO A 434 -3.84 5.82 -3.50
C PRO A 434 -2.68 5.06 -2.83
N VAL A 435 -2.64 5.01 -1.49
CA VAL A 435 -1.44 4.58 -0.73
C VAL A 435 -0.27 5.50 -1.07
N ASP A 436 -0.52 6.80 -0.97
CA ASP A 436 0.48 7.86 -1.03
C ASP A 436 0.62 8.47 0.36
N LEU A 437 1.64 8.05 1.11
CA LEU A 437 1.83 8.50 2.49
C LEU A 437 3.23 9.06 2.69
N VAL A 438 3.30 10.13 3.47
CA VAL A 438 4.54 10.63 4.08
C VAL A 438 4.36 10.58 5.59
N CYS A 439 5.23 9.83 6.26
CA CYS A 439 5.09 9.47 7.66
C CYS A 439 6.26 9.99 8.49
N GLY A 440 5.94 10.52 9.67
CA GLY A 440 6.90 10.84 10.74
C GLY A 440 6.74 9.86 11.89
N ILE A 441 7.80 9.11 12.19
CA ILE A 441 7.78 7.98 13.14
C ILE A 441 8.61 8.21 14.41
N LYS A 442 9.14 9.42 14.58
CA LYS A 442 9.89 9.83 15.77
C LYS A 442 9.16 10.92 16.54
N ASN A 443 9.36 10.92 17.85
CA ASN A 443 8.82 11.94 18.74
C ASN A 443 9.70 13.21 18.76
N TYR A 444 9.27 14.22 19.52
CA TYR A 444 9.96 15.51 19.67
C TYR A 444 11.36 15.43 20.31
N LYS A 445 11.74 14.27 20.86
CA LYS A 445 13.08 13.98 21.38
C LYS A 445 13.98 13.25 20.38
N GLY A 446 13.46 12.92 19.20
CA GLY A 446 14.14 12.08 18.21
C GLY A 446 14.09 10.58 18.51
N GLU A 447 13.28 10.15 19.49
CA GLU A 447 13.10 8.74 19.81
C GLU A 447 12.04 8.13 18.88
N LYS A 448 12.31 6.95 18.33
CA LYS A 448 11.34 6.23 17.49
C LYS A 448 10.17 5.72 18.34
N PHE A 449 8.95 5.92 17.85
CA PHE A 449 7.76 5.30 18.43
C PHE A 449 7.75 3.78 18.19
N ASP A 450 7.31 2.99 19.16
CA ASP A 450 6.85 1.62 18.88
C ASP A 450 5.49 1.70 18.19
N LEU A 451 5.47 1.53 16.87
CA LEU A 451 4.27 1.72 16.05
C LEU A 451 3.14 0.75 16.42
N ASN A 452 3.46 -0.38 17.06
CA ASN A 452 2.49 -1.35 17.54
C ASN A 452 1.54 -0.79 18.61
N THR A 453 1.95 0.24 19.35
CA THR A 453 1.10 0.85 20.38
C THR A 453 -0.06 1.67 19.80
N PHE A 454 -0.02 1.98 18.49
CA PHE A 454 -0.99 2.84 17.81
C PHE A 454 -1.98 2.08 16.90
N VAL A 455 -1.99 0.75 16.99
CA VAL A 455 -2.84 -0.15 16.20
C VAL A 455 -4.24 -0.27 16.82
N ASP A 456 -5.28 -0.32 15.98
CA ASP A 456 -6.58 -0.84 16.39
C ASP A 456 -6.73 -2.31 15.96
N PRO A 457 -6.61 -3.29 16.89
CA PRO A 457 -6.68 -4.71 16.56
C PRO A 457 -8.08 -5.15 16.08
N LYS A 458 -9.14 -4.37 16.37
CA LYS A 458 -10.52 -4.73 15.99
C LYS A 458 -10.83 -4.46 14.52
N THR A 459 -9.96 -3.74 13.83
CA THR A 459 -10.05 -3.44 12.39
C THR A 459 -9.54 -4.58 11.51
N ALA A 460 -9.03 -5.66 12.10
CA ALA A 460 -8.78 -6.91 11.40
C ALA A 460 -10.05 -7.40 10.68
N PHE A 461 -9.92 -8.29 9.70
CA PHE A 461 -11.09 -8.88 9.06
C PHE A 461 -10.90 -10.35 8.71
N ILE A 462 -12.01 -11.08 8.66
CA ILE A 462 -12.04 -12.52 8.39
C ILE A 462 -12.44 -12.73 6.92
N THR A 463 -11.65 -13.54 6.21
CA THR A 463 -11.94 -13.94 4.84
C THR A 463 -12.22 -15.44 4.75
N MET A 464 -13.18 -15.80 3.90
CA MET A 464 -13.41 -17.19 3.50
C MET A 464 -12.46 -17.55 2.36
N LYS A 465 -11.82 -18.71 2.46
CA LYS A 465 -10.95 -19.29 1.42
C LYS A 465 -11.22 -20.78 1.32
N THR A 466 -10.69 -21.40 0.27
CA THR A 466 -10.72 -22.85 0.09
C THR A 466 -9.28 -23.34 -0.12
N LYS A 467 -8.92 -24.48 0.48
CA LYS A 467 -7.65 -25.17 0.26
C LYS A 467 -7.94 -26.66 0.02
N VAL A 468 -7.54 -27.20 -1.14
CA VAL A 468 -7.75 -28.60 -1.52
C VAL A 468 -9.22 -29.03 -1.33
N GLY A 469 -10.15 -28.22 -1.85
CA GLY A 469 -11.59 -28.48 -1.75
C GLY A 469 -12.22 -28.31 -0.36
N LYS A 470 -11.44 -27.98 0.68
CA LYS A 470 -11.93 -27.71 2.04
C LYS A 470 -12.02 -26.21 2.30
N ASP A 471 -13.16 -25.76 2.81
CA ASP A 471 -13.36 -24.37 3.22
C ASP A 471 -12.63 -24.06 4.51
N LEU A 472 -12.11 -22.85 4.59
CA LEU A 472 -11.42 -22.31 5.76
C LEU A 472 -11.70 -20.82 5.92
N LYS A 473 -11.51 -20.34 7.14
CA LYS A 473 -11.45 -18.91 7.50
C LYS A 473 -10.00 -18.52 7.74
N ALA A 474 -9.62 -17.37 7.21
CA ALA A 474 -8.32 -16.74 7.43
C ALA A 474 -8.51 -15.34 8.04
N LEU A 475 -7.60 -14.94 8.92
CA LEU A 475 -7.60 -13.63 9.57
C LEU A 475 -6.57 -12.75 8.87
N GLU A 476 -7.00 -11.60 8.36
CA GLU A 476 -6.08 -10.55 7.90
C GLU A 476 -5.91 -9.54 9.05
N LEU A 477 -4.66 -9.25 9.41
CA LEU A 477 -4.33 -8.28 10.45
C LEU A 477 -4.69 -6.86 9.98
N PRO A 478 -4.84 -5.90 10.91
CA PRO A 478 -5.07 -4.49 10.56
C PRO A 478 -4.08 -4.02 9.50
N GLY A 479 -4.55 -3.59 8.34
CA GLY A 479 -3.70 -3.16 7.22
C GLY A 479 -2.83 -1.96 7.58
N LEU A 480 -1.64 -1.87 6.97
CA LEU A 480 -0.62 -0.84 7.27
C LEU A 480 -1.21 0.58 7.32
N TRP A 481 -1.90 1.01 6.26
CA TRP A 481 -2.46 2.37 6.16
C TRP A 481 -3.89 2.50 6.69
N ASN A 482 -4.53 1.42 7.14
CA ASN A 482 -5.84 1.50 7.78
C ASN A 482 -5.69 1.32 9.30
N GLY A 483 -6.05 0.17 9.84
CA GLY A 483 -6.09 -0.11 11.26
C GLY A 483 -4.76 -0.15 11.98
N SER A 484 -3.65 -0.41 11.28
CA SER A 484 -2.31 -0.33 11.89
C SER A 484 -1.90 1.12 12.23
N MET A 485 -2.53 2.09 11.58
CA MET A 485 -2.30 3.52 11.80
C MET A 485 -3.52 4.20 12.43
N ALA A 486 -4.42 3.44 13.08
CA ALA A 486 -5.68 3.95 13.57
C ALA A 486 -5.52 5.08 14.61
N GLN A 487 -4.47 5.04 15.43
CA GLN A 487 -4.23 6.06 16.44
C GLN A 487 -3.19 7.12 16.02
N TRP A 488 -2.82 7.18 14.74
CA TRP A 488 -1.88 8.19 14.23
C TRP A 488 -2.58 9.53 13.99
N ASN A 489 -1.84 10.62 14.14
CA ASN A 489 -2.29 11.93 13.70
C ASN A 489 -2.33 11.96 12.17
N THR A 490 -3.53 12.15 11.61
CA THR A 490 -3.81 11.88 10.20
C THR A 490 -4.24 13.16 9.49
N ILE A 491 -3.53 13.52 8.43
CA ILE A 491 -3.84 14.69 7.61
C ILE A 491 -4.05 14.21 6.18
N PHE A 492 -5.24 14.42 5.63
CA PHE A 492 -5.52 14.11 4.24
C PHE A 492 -5.43 15.35 3.37
N VAL A 493 -4.84 15.19 2.20
CA VAL A 493 -4.60 16.28 1.25
C VAL A 493 -5.06 15.84 -0.14
N GLU A 494 -5.90 16.64 -0.80
CA GLU A 494 -6.29 16.38 -2.20
C GLU A 494 -5.04 16.52 -3.10
N VAL A 495 -4.75 15.48 -3.89
CA VAL A 495 -3.68 15.45 -4.89
C VAL A 495 -4.26 15.00 -6.24
N PRO A 496 -3.65 15.40 -7.38
CA PRO A 496 -4.17 15.02 -8.69
C PRO A 496 -4.00 13.52 -8.96
N LEU A 497 -4.85 13.02 -9.86
CA LEU A 497 -4.88 11.60 -10.24
C LEU A 497 -3.54 11.10 -10.81
N ILE A 498 -2.72 11.98 -11.38
CA ILE A 498 -1.39 11.65 -11.90
C ILE A 498 -0.43 11.08 -10.84
N THR A 499 -0.69 11.31 -9.55
CA THR A 499 0.06 10.69 -8.43
C THR A 499 -0.30 9.21 -8.20
N PHE A 500 -1.34 8.71 -8.88
CA PHE A 500 -1.89 7.38 -8.72
C PHE A 500 -2.06 6.63 -10.04
N ASN A 501 -1.03 5.87 -10.42
CA ASN A 501 -0.98 5.05 -11.62
C ASN A 501 -0.59 3.60 -11.32
N PRO A 502 -1.42 2.85 -10.57
CA PRO A 502 -1.14 1.45 -10.29
C PRO A 502 -1.45 0.54 -11.49
N VAL A 503 -0.62 -0.46 -11.73
CA VAL A 503 -0.88 -1.50 -12.74
C VAL A 503 -1.65 -2.67 -12.13
N LYS A 504 -2.98 -2.57 -11.98
CA LYS A 504 -3.82 -3.64 -11.39
C LYS A 504 -4.07 -4.81 -12.35
N THR A 505 -4.14 -4.51 -13.64
CA THR A 505 -4.34 -5.41 -14.78
C THR A 505 -3.26 -5.16 -15.82
N VAL A 506 -2.91 -6.15 -16.64
CA VAL A 506 -1.89 -5.98 -17.69
C VAL A 506 -2.23 -4.83 -18.65
N THR A 507 -3.51 -4.59 -18.93
CA THR A 507 -3.96 -3.51 -19.81
C THR A 507 -3.74 -2.12 -19.25
N ASP A 508 -3.51 -1.97 -17.94
CA ASP A 508 -3.16 -0.67 -17.36
C ASP A 508 -1.84 -0.13 -17.94
N LEU A 509 -0.92 -1.00 -18.37
CA LEU A 509 0.32 -0.58 -19.05
C LEU A 509 0.06 0.14 -20.39
N LEU A 510 -1.14 0.07 -20.96
CA LEU A 510 -1.51 0.80 -22.16
C LEU A 510 -2.03 2.22 -21.88
N LYS A 511 -2.19 2.60 -20.60
CA LYS A 511 -2.60 3.96 -20.24
C LYS A 511 -1.49 4.95 -20.59
N PRO A 512 -1.83 6.22 -20.90
CA PRO A 512 -0.84 7.25 -21.28
C PRO A 512 0.30 7.44 -20.27
N THR A 513 0.04 7.21 -18.98
CA THR A 513 1.02 7.34 -17.89
C THR A 513 2.06 6.23 -17.85
N HIS A 514 1.85 5.15 -18.63
CA HIS A 514 2.78 4.05 -18.81
C HIS A 514 3.32 3.95 -20.25
N GLN A 515 3.02 4.94 -21.10
CA GLN A 515 3.36 4.95 -22.52
C GLN A 515 4.15 6.22 -22.85
N ILE A 516 5.23 6.06 -23.62
CA ILE A 516 5.86 7.17 -24.31
C ILE A 516 5.26 7.18 -25.72
N ASN A 517 4.56 8.26 -26.06
CA ASN A 517 4.17 8.48 -27.45
C ASN A 517 5.44 8.76 -28.25
N ASP A 518 5.62 8.03 -29.36
CA ASP A 518 6.67 8.31 -30.35
C ASP A 518 6.56 9.72 -30.93
#